data_AF-A0A7I4CL11-F1
#
_entry.id   AF-A0A7I4CL11-F1
#
_cell.length_a   1.000
_cell.length_b   1.000
_cell.length_c   1.000
_cell.angle_alpha   90.00
_cell.angle_beta   90.00
_cell.angle_gamma   90.00
#
_symmetry.space_group_name_H-M   'P 1'
#
loop_
_entity.id
_entity.type
_entity.pdbx_description
1 polymer ?
#
loop_
_entity_poly.entity_id
_entity_poly.type
_entity_poly.pdbx_seq_one_letter_code
_entity_poly.pdbx_strand_id
1 'polypeptide(L)'
;MRTFNSKPMCTLSMALSNLWRLISRRLMVFELSMQQENSSCQETCDDYFSGQAAALAGGTTMHIDFALPVDGNLAAGYQAWMKKAEESCMDYGFHMAISKWNDDVAKDMDWLVKEKGINSFKFFMAYKGSLMVSDEEIIQGFKKCKELGAVPQVHAENGDAVEEGQNRMIQLGITGPEGHSLSRPSMLEGEATGRAIRLAKFVNTPLYVVHVMSIDALDEISRARHSGQRVIGEPVASGLALDDSKTWDPDFKIAAQYIMSPPLRPAGHKEALQAALSSGILQLVATDHAPFNSTQKALGKHDFRVIPNGVNGIEERMHIVWDTMVNSGKISPMDYVRVTSAACAKIFNIYPRKGAVLPGSDADIIILNPNATTTISAKTHHSRIDTNVYEGWIMKGNIEVTVSQGNVVWEKGTLNVHRGKGRYVYMKPFSYLFDGLDKLDATYLTSLRAPVHRAA
;
A
#
# COMPACT_ATOMS: atom_id res chain seq x y z
N MET A 1 20.84 -8.98 71.98
CA MET A 1 21.80 -8.16 71.19
C MET A 1 21.98 -8.80 69.82
N ARG A 2 22.03 -7.95 68.79
CA ARG A 2 22.30 -8.23 67.36
C ARG A 2 21.14 -8.73 66.51
N THR A 3 20.48 -7.72 65.96
CA THR A 3 19.79 -7.66 64.67
C THR A 3 20.63 -8.22 63.52
N PHE A 4 19.98 -8.91 62.57
CA PHE A 4 20.43 -8.97 61.18
C PHE A 4 19.23 -8.82 60.23
N ASN A 5 19.44 -7.94 59.26
CA ASN A 5 18.47 -7.34 58.35
C ASN A 5 17.86 -8.34 57.36
N SER A 6 16.53 -8.40 57.30
CA SER A 6 15.80 -8.74 56.08
C SER A 6 15.78 -7.52 55.17
N LYS A 7 16.57 -7.51 54.09
CA LYS A 7 16.37 -6.55 52.99
C LYS A 7 15.06 -6.89 52.28
N PRO A 8 14.19 -5.91 51.97
CA PRO A 8 12.94 -6.19 51.28
C PRO A 8 13.21 -6.44 49.80
N MET A 9 12.83 -7.64 49.36
CA MET A 9 12.71 -8.04 47.97
C MET A 9 11.46 -7.36 47.36
N CYS A 10 11.45 -6.01 47.33
CA CYS A 10 10.25 -5.24 46.98
C CYS A 10 10.52 -4.04 46.06
N THR A 11 11.73 -3.91 45.50
CA THR A 11 12.06 -2.85 44.51
C THR A 11 12.16 -3.36 43.07
N LEU A 12 12.29 -4.67 42.84
CA LEU A 12 12.27 -5.24 41.48
C LEU A 12 10.85 -5.47 40.95
N SER A 13 9.88 -5.74 41.83
CA SER A 13 8.47 -5.95 41.45
C SER A 13 7.78 -4.66 41.00
N MET A 14 8.18 -3.49 41.53
CA MET A 14 7.64 -2.20 41.13
C MET A 14 8.27 -1.67 39.83
N ALA A 15 9.54 -1.97 39.58
CA ALA A 15 10.18 -1.68 38.29
C ALA A 15 9.54 -2.48 37.15
N LEU A 16 9.20 -3.75 37.40
CA LEU A 16 8.47 -4.60 36.44
C LEU A 16 6.99 -4.23 36.30
N SER A 17 6.33 -3.69 37.34
CA SER A 17 4.93 -3.23 37.23
C SER A 17 4.79 -1.91 36.45
N ASN A 18 5.78 -1.01 36.53
CA ASN A 18 5.84 0.17 35.68
C ASN A 18 6.34 -0.15 34.26
N LEU A 19 7.16 -1.19 34.09
CA LEU A 19 7.44 -1.78 32.77
C LEU A 19 6.18 -2.45 32.19
N TRP A 20 5.32 -3.06 33.02
CA TRP A 20 4.06 -3.67 32.58
C TRP A 20 3.02 -2.65 32.08
N ARG A 21 3.04 -1.41 32.58
CA ARG A 21 2.27 -0.29 31.98
C ARG A 21 2.90 0.26 30.70
N LEU A 22 4.16 -0.09 30.40
CA LEU A 22 4.86 0.16 29.14
C LEU A 22 4.72 -1.00 28.12
N ILE A 23 4.12 -2.14 28.48
CA ILE A 23 4.09 -3.38 27.67
C ILE A 23 2.86 -3.50 26.74
N SER A 24 2.00 -2.47 26.61
CA SER A 24 0.78 -2.58 25.78
C SER A 24 0.94 -2.30 24.27
N ARG A 25 2.18 -2.18 23.75
CA ARG A 25 2.41 -1.69 22.38
C ARG A 25 3.48 -2.51 21.69
N ARG A 26 3.10 -3.69 21.20
CA ARG A 26 3.91 -4.51 20.31
C ARG A 26 3.19 -4.54 18.98
N LEU A 27 3.79 -3.94 17.97
CA LEU A 27 3.19 -3.69 16.68
C LEU A 27 4.16 -4.17 15.61
N MET A 28 3.69 -5.07 14.76
CA MET A 28 4.39 -5.54 13.57
C MET A 28 3.76 -4.83 12.39
N VAL A 29 4.45 -4.53 11.29
CA VAL A 29 3.97 -3.47 10.39
C VAL A 29 4.31 -3.75 8.91
N PHE A 30 3.30 -3.59 8.05
CA PHE A 30 3.28 -4.00 6.64
C PHE A 30 3.15 -2.84 5.66
N GLU A 31 3.81 -2.92 4.50
CA GLU A 31 3.74 -1.91 3.44
C GLU A 31 3.55 -2.50 2.03
N LEU A 32 3.06 -1.65 1.13
CA LEU A 32 3.02 -1.82 -0.31
C LEU A 32 3.83 -0.68 -0.97
N SER A 33 4.90 -1.01 -1.69
CA SER A 33 5.76 -0.07 -2.42
C SER A 33 5.78 -0.41 -3.91
N MET A 34 5.93 0.60 -4.77
CA MET A 34 6.05 0.41 -6.22
C MET A 34 7.31 1.13 -6.70
N GLN A 35 8.33 0.38 -7.12
CA GLN A 35 9.36 0.93 -7.98
C GLN A 35 8.77 1.14 -9.38
N GLN A 36 8.39 2.39 -9.70
CA GLN A 36 7.87 2.73 -11.01
C GLN A 36 9.01 3.04 -11.98
N GLU A 37 9.11 2.28 -13.07
CA GLU A 37 9.83 2.71 -14.28
C GLU A 37 8.79 3.41 -15.17
N ASN A 38 8.86 4.75 -15.25
CA ASN A 38 7.97 5.51 -16.14
C ASN A 38 8.50 5.48 -17.59
N SER A 39 7.68 5.89 -18.56
CA SER A 39 8.00 5.96 -20.00
C SER A 39 9.26 6.76 -20.38
N SER A 40 9.91 7.41 -19.42
CA SER A 40 11.16 8.16 -19.53
C SER A 40 12.40 7.46 -18.94
N CYS A 41 12.34 6.15 -18.63
CA CYS A 41 13.44 5.38 -18.03
C CYS A 41 13.97 6.00 -16.72
N GLN A 42 13.09 6.58 -15.89
CA GLN A 42 13.45 7.08 -14.56
C GLN A 42 13.13 6.01 -13.53
N GLU A 43 14.11 5.65 -12.71
CA GLU A 43 13.94 4.80 -11.53
C GLU A 43 13.69 5.67 -10.29
N THR A 44 12.96 5.11 -9.32
CA THR A 44 12.80 5.73 -8.00
C THR A 44 14.17 5.91 -7.35
N CYS A 45 14.36 7.00 -6.62
CA CYS A 45 15.66 7.28 -6.01
C CYS A 45 16.00 6.33 -4.85
N ASP A 46 14.99 5.73 -4.21
CA ASP A 46 15.18 4.63 -3.27
C ASP A 46 15.29 3.28 -3.98
N ASP A 47 16.35 2.54 -3.62
CA ASP A 47 16.51 1.14 -3.97
C ASP A 47 15.94 0.23 -2.86
N TYR A 48 16.00 -1.09 -3.05
CA TYR A 48 15.54 -2.05 -2.06
C TYR A 48 16.19 -1.84 -0.69
N PHE A 49 17.48 -1.50 -0.64
CA PHE A 49 18.15 -1.31 0.63
C PHE A 49 17.75 0.01 1.30
N SER A 50 17.79 1.13 0.57
CA SER A 50 17.50 2.44 1.17
C SER A 50 16.02 2.61 1.52
N GLY A 51 15.10 2.14 0.67
CA GLY A 51 13.67 2.13 0.99
C GLY A 51 13.36 1.26 2.20
N GLN A 52 13.92 0.05 2.30
CA GLN A 52 13.72 -0.82 3.46
C GLN A 52 14.41 -0.29 4.74
N ALA A 53 15.56 0.35 4.61
CA ALA A 53 16.22 1.05 5.71
C ALA A 53 15.31 2.15 6.28
N ALA A 54 14.71 2.96 5.41
CA ALA A 54 13.72 3.98 5.78
C ALA A 54 12.47 3.37 6.41
N ALA A 55 11.97 2.25 5.86
CA ALA A 55 10.85 1.49 6.42
C ALA A 55 11.13 1.09 7.89
N LEU A 56 12.30 0.50 8.15
CA LEU A 56 12.70 0.01 9.47
C LEU A 56 12.90 1.16 10.48
N ALA A 57 13.46 2.30 10.04
CA ALA A 57 13.53 3.52 10.86
C ALA A 57 12.11 4.04 11.21
N GLY A 58 11.18 3.93 10.26
CA GLY A 58 9.77 4.25 10.42
C GLY A 58 8.91 3.17 11.09
N GLY A 59 9.52 2.08 11.57
CA GLY A 59 8.83 0.98 12.24
C GLY A 59 7.98 0.07 11.34
N THR A 60 8.11 0.16 10.03
CA THR A 60 7.63 -0.86 9.08
C THR A 60 8.65 -1.99 8.99
N THR A 61 8.21 -3.25 9.07
CA THR A 61 9.11 -4.43 9.15
C THR A 61 8.95 -5.43 8.01
N MET A 62 8.01 -5.18 7.10
CA MET A 62 7.89 -5.91 5.84
C MET A 62 7.18 -5.05 4.79
N HIS A 63 7.61 -5.12 3.54
CA HIS A 63 6.84 -4.60 2.41
C HIS A 63 6.45 -5.71 1.43
N ILE A 64 5.48 -5.44 0.56
CA ILE A 64 5.15 -6.24 -0.61
C ILE A 64 5.27 -5.31 -1.82
N ASP A 65 6.31 -5.52 -2.62
CA ASP A 65 6.63 -4.62 -3.75
C ASP A 65 5.90 -5.07 -5.02
N PHE A 66 5.66 -4.15 -5.96
CA PHE A 66 5.09 -4.51 -7.27
C PHE A 66 6.19 -4.88 -8.27
N ALA A 67 6.31 -6.17 -8.57
CA ALA A 67 7.10 -6.64 -9.70
C ALA A 67 6.41 -6.26 -11.02
N LEU A 68 7.14 -5.59 -11.91
CA LEU A 68 6.65 -5.29 -13.26
C LEU A 68 7.18 -6.31 -14.26
N PRO A 69 6.38 -6.72 -15.25
CA PRO A 69 6.84 -7.63 -16.28
C PRO A 69 7.85 -6.95 -17.22
N VAL A 70 8.85 -7.70 -17.68
CA VAL A 70 9.80 -7.23 -18.70
C VAL A 70 9.22 -7.58 -20.07
N ASP A 71 8.89 -6.57 -20.88
CA ASP A 71 8.22 -6.73 -22.19
C ASP A 71 6.92 -7.56 -22.12
N GLY A 72 6.24 -7.49 -20.98
CA GLY A 72 5.03 -8.25 -20.67
C GLY A 72 5.27 -9.74 -20.34
N ASN A 73 6.52 -10.16 -20.12
CA ASN A 73 6.86 -11.49 -19.59
C ASN A 73 6.95 -11.44 -18.05
N LEU A 74 6.08 -12.19 -17.36
CA LEU A 74 6.00 -12.11 -15.90
C LEU A 74 7.17 -12.85 -15.23
N ALA A 75 7.64 -13.96 -15.81
CA ALA A 75 8.77 -14.70 -15.28
C ALA A 75 10.07 -13.87 -15.29
N ALA A 76 10.33 -13.16 -16.39
CA ALA A 76 11.45 -12.23 -16.52
C ALA A 76 11.33 -11.07 -15.52
N GLY A 77 10.13 -10.50 -15.37
CA GLY A 77 9.82 -9.51 -14.34
C GLY A 77 10.14 -10.00 -12.94
N TYR A 78 9.66 -11.20 -12.57
CA TYR A 78 9.96 -11.80 -11.27
C TYR A 78 11.47 -11.95 -11.03
N GLN A 79 12.23 -12.44 -12.03
CA GLN A 79 13.68 -12.58 -11.88
C GLN A 79 14.39 -11.23 -11.74
N ALA A 80 13.96 -10.21 -12.48
CA ALA A 80 14.51 -8.86 -12.36
C ALA A 80 14.28 -8.28 -10.97
N TRP A 81 13.07 -8.44 -10.40
CA TRP A 81 12.75 -7.99 -9.05
C TRP A 81 13.47 -8.79 -7.96
N MET A 82 13.59 -10.11 -8.12
CA MET A 82 14.40 -10.93 -7.21
C MET A 82 15.85 -10.45 -7.17
N LYS A 83 16.43 -10.10 -8.33
CA LYS A 83 17.79 -9.54 -8.42
C LYS A 83 17.88 -8.18 -7.70
N LYS A 84 16.92 -7.27 -7.90
CA LYS A 84 16.87 -5.99 -7.16
C LYS A 84 16.81 -6.24 -5.63
N ALA A 85 16.08 -7.27 -5.21
CA ALA A 85 15.88 -7.63 -3.81
C ALA A 85 17.05 -8.39 -3.14
N GLU A 86 18.11 -8.76 -3.87
CA GLU A 86 19.34 -9.33 -3.28
C GLU A 86 19.97 -8.37 -2.24
N GLU A 87 19.73 -7.07 -2.41
CA GLU A 87 20.20 -6.00 -1.52
C GLU A 87 19.30 -5.77 -0.29
N SER A 88 18.18 -6.50 -0.17
CA SER A 88 17.18 -6.29 0.88
C SER A 88 17.75 -6.41 2.30
N CYS A 89 17.30 -5.56 3.21
CA CYS A 89 17.60 -5.59 4.65
C CYS A 89 16.37 -5.87 5.53
N MET A 90 15.18 -5.98 4.93
CA MET A 90 13.89 -6.22 5.56
C MET A 90 13.17 -7.38 4.87
N ASP A 91 12.31 -8.11 5.59
CA ASP A 91 11.45 -9.12 4.95
C ASP A 91 10.59 -8.48 3.86
N TYR A 92 10.35 -9.20 2.76
CA TYR A 92 9.61 -8.67 1.63
C TYR A 92 8.81 -9.75 0.89
N GLY A 93 7.79 -9.34 0.14
CA GLY A 93 7.05 -10.16 -0.81
C GLY A 93 6.84 -9.42 -2.13
N PHE A 94 6.16 -10.05 -3.09
CA PHE A 94 5.81 -9.41 -4.37
C PHE A 94 4.34 -9.56 -4.73
N HIS A 95 3.78 -8.48 -5.25
CA HIS A 95 2.68 -8.50 -6.20
C HIS A 95 3.26 -8.59 -7.62
N MET A 96 2.52 -9.17 -8.57
CA MET A 96 2.92 -9.16 -9.98
C MET A 96 1.95 -8.32 -10.82
N ALA A 97 2.47 -7.33 -11.53
CA ALA A 97 1.67 -6.54 -12.46
C ALA A 97 1.32 -7.32 -13.74
N ILE A 98 0.11 -7.11 -14.25
CA ILE A 98 -0.40 -7.65 -15.50
C ILE A 98 -0.67 -6.45 -16.43
N SER A 99 0.18 -6.28 -17.44
CA SER A 99 0.08 -5.20 -18.44
C SER A 99 -0.49 -5.65 -19.79
N LYS A 100 -0.78 -6.95 -19.95
CA LYS A 100 -1.43 -7.55 -21.12
C LYS A 100 -2.01 -8.92 -20.76
N TRP A 101 -2.90 -9.45 -21.58
CA TRP A 101 -3.40 -10.83 -21.42
C TRP A 101 -3.09 -11.74 -22.61
N ASN A 102 -2.63 -12.96 -22.32
CA ASN A 102 -2.57 -14.09 -23.25
C ASN A 102 -2.36 -15.42 -22.48
N ASP A 103 -2.30 -16.55 -23.19
CA ASP A 103 -2.12 -17.87 -22.57
C ASP A 103 -0.78 -18.03 -21.85
N ASP A 104 0.28 -17.35 -22.28
CA ASP A 104 1.59 -17.41 -21.63
C ASP A 104 1.58 -16.64 -20.30
N VAL A 105 0.91 -15.48 -20.26
CA VAL A 105 0.62 -14.76 -19.01
C VAL A 105 -0.14 -15.66 -18.04
N ALA A 106 -1.17 -16.39 -18.52
CA ALA A 106 -1.92 -17.32 -17.67
C ALA A 106 -1.05 -18.45 -17.10
N LYS A 107 -0.14 -19.03 -17.91
CA LYS A 107 0.83 -20.06 -17.45
C LYS A 107 1.84 -19.50 -16.47
N ASP A 108 2.33 -18.28 -16.70
CA ASP A 108 3.25 -17.61 -15.78
C ASP A 108 2.55 -17.35 -14.44
N MET A 109 1.28 -16.94 -14.42
CA MET A 109 0.50 -16.77 -13.20
C MET A 109 0.39 -18.09 -12.41
N ASP A 110 0.14 -19.22 -13.08
CA ASP A 110 0.16 -20.55 -12.45
C ASP A 110 1.50 -20.82 -11.74
N TRP A 111 2.61 -20.62 -12.45
CA TRP A 111 3.95 -20.85 -11.91
C TRP A 111 4.26 -19.89 -10.75
N LEU A 112 3.92 -18.61 -10.86
CA LEU A 112 4.13 -17.61 -9.80
C LEU A 112 3.38 -17.98 -8.52
N VAL A 113 2.14 -18.43 -8.63
CA VAL A 113 1.33 -18.84 -7.47
C VAL A 113 1.83 -20.15 -6.86
N LYS A 114 2.06 -21.18 -7.69
CA LYS A 114 2.38 -22.53 -7.23
C LYS A 114 3.83 -22.69 -6.76
N GLU A 115 4.76 -22.00 -7.40
CA GLU A 115 6.20 -22.22 -7.20
C GLU A 115 6.89 -21.02 -6.55
N LYS A 116 6.37 -19.80 -6.74
CA LYS A 116 7.03 -18.57 -6.27
C LYS A 116 6.33 -17.89 -5.09
N GLY A 117 5.09 -18.27 -4.75
CA GLY A 117 4.43 -17.73 -3.55
C GLY A 117 3.98 -16.29 -3.71
N ILE A 118 3.60 -15.91 -4.93
CA ILE A 118 2.85 -14.68 -5.20
C ILE A 118 1.36 -15.04 -5.20
N ASN A 119 0.54 -14.36 -4.40
CA ASN A 119 -0.90 -14.60 -4.32
C ASN A 119 -1.73 -13.36 -4.69
N SER A 120 -1.16 -12.42 -5.43
CA SER A 120 -1.82 -11.18 -5.79
C SER A 120 -1.27 -10.58 -7.08
N PHE A 121 -2.17 -10.06 -7.91
CA PHE A 121 -1.87 -9.58 -9.26
C PHE A 121 -2.47 -8.21 -9.51
N LYS A 122 -1.67 -7.28 -10.04
CA LYS A 122 -2.04 -5.87 -10.21
C LYS A 122 -2.40 -5.55 -11.66
N PHE A 123 -3.60 -5.05 -11.86
CA PHE A 123 -4.10 -4.56 -13.14
C PHE A 123 -4.19 -3.03 -13.12
N PHE A 124 -3.93 -2.41 -14.26
CA PHE A 124 -4.04 -0.96 -14.41
C PHE A 124 -5.18 -0.62 -15.36
N MET A 125 -6.11 0.22 -14.92
CA MET A 125 -7.20 0.75 -15.75
C MET A 125 -6.84 2.10 -16.39
N ALA A 126 -5.65 2.60 -16.06
CA ALA A 126 -5.05 3.84 -16.55
C ALA A 126 -3.66 3.57 -17.14
N TYR A 127 -2.96 4.64 -17.53
CA TYR A 127 -1.69 4.58 -18.27
C TYR A 127 -1.87 3.94 -19.65
N LYS A 128 -2.75 4.57 -20.44
CA LYS A 128 -3.06 4.14 -21.80
C LYS A 128 -1.79 4.09 -22.66
N GLY A 129 -1.66 3.00 -23.42
CA GLY A 129 -0.50 2.74 -24.27
C GLY A 129 0.73 2.17 -23.54
N SER A 130 0.68 1.97 -22.21
CA SER A 130 1.77 1.33 -21.45
C SER A 130 1.30 0.17 -20.56
N LEU A 131 0.58 0.46 -19.48
CA LEU A 131 0.15 -0.54 -18.48
C LEU A 131 -1.34 -0.85 -18.55
N MET A 132 -2.14 0.02 -19.19
CA MET A 132 -3.58 -0.11 -19.24
C MET A 132 -4.02 -1.42 -19.89
N VAL A 133 -4.87 -2.17 -19.20
CA VAL A 133 -5.55 -3.35 -19.72
C VAL A 133 -7.03 -3.05 -19.97
N SER A 134 -7.60 -3.70 -20.98
CA SER A 134 -9.02 -3.62 -21.30
C SER A 134 -9.90 -4.41 -20.34
N ASP A 135 -11.22 -4.14 -20.35
CA ASP A 135 -12.18 -4.91 -19.55
C ASP A 135 -12.17 -6.41 -19.89
N GLU A 136 -11.90 -6.77 -21.16
CA GLU A 136 -11.77 -8.17 -21.58
C GLU A 136 -10.60 -8.84 -20.87
N GLU A 137 -9.43 -8.20 -20.89
CA GLU A 137 -8.22 -8.69 -20.23
C GLU A 137 -8.38 -8.75 -18.71
N ILE A 138 -9.05 -7.76 -18.11
CA ILE A 138 -9.40 -7.75 -16.69
C ILE A 138 -10.29 -8.95 -16.35
N ILE A 139 -11.32 -9.25 -17.14
CA ILE A 139 -12.21 -10.40 -16.90
C ILE A 139 -11.41 -11.71 -16.94
N GLN A 140 -10.52 -11.89 -17.91
CA GLN A 140 -9.71 -13.10 -17.99
C GLN A 140 -8.72 -13.20 -16.83
N GLY A 141 -8.04 -12.10 -16.50
CA GLY A 141 -7.16 -12.01 -15.34
C GLY A 141 -7.86 -12.31 -14.03
N PHE A 142 -9.08 -11.78 -13.84
CA PHE A 142 -9.89 -12.02 -12.65
C PHE A 142 -10.35 -13.48 -12.55
N LYS A 143 -10.73 -14.11 -13.67
CA LYS A 143 -11.05 -15.55 -13.70
C LYS A 143 -9.84 -16.38 -13.29
N LYS A 144 -8.65 -16.05 -13.81
CA LYS A 144 -7.43 -16.76 -13.46
C LYS A 144 -7.03 -16.52 -12.00
N CYS A 145 -7.15 -15.29 -11.51
CA CYS A 145 -6.95 -14.98 -10.09
C CYS A 145 -7.87 -15.82 -9.18
N LYS A 146 -9.15 -15.95 -9.55
CA LYS A 146 -10.12 -16.79 -8.83
C LYS A 146 -9.71 -18.26 -8.81
N GLU A 147 -9.37 -18.81 -9.99
CA GLU A 147 -8.92 -20.21 -10.14
C GLU A 147 -7.70 -20.51 -9.25
N LEU A 148 -6.75 -19.57 -9.20
CA LEU A 148 -5.51 -19.70 -8.45
C LEU A 148 -5.65 -19.34 -6.96
N GLY A 149 -6.78 -18.80 -6.51
CA GLY A 149 -6.93 -18.27 -5.15
C GLY A 149 -6.05 -17.04 -4.89
N ALA A 150 -5.75 -16.24 -5.92
CA ALA A 150 -4.94 -15.04 -5.85
C ALA A 150 -5.81 -13.77 -5.89
N VAL A 151 -5.46 -12.74 -5.13
CA VAL A 151 -6.23 -11.50 -5.00
C VAL A 151 -5.93 -10.56 -6.18
N PRO A 152 -6.90 -10.23 -7.03
CA PRO A 152 -6.70 -9.19 -8.04
C PRO A 152 -6.71 -7.81 -7.37
N GLN A 153 -5.73 -6.99 -7.76
CA GLN A 153 -5.57 -5.59 -7.36
C GLN A 153 -5.80 -4.69 -8.58
N VAL A 154 -6.40 -3.52 -8.39
CA VAL A 154 -6.65 -2.56 -9.48
C VAL A 154 -6.15 -1.16 -9.13
N HIS A 155 -5.35 -0.57 -10.02
CA HIS A 155 -5.22 0.88 -10.11
C HIS A 155 -6.40 1.40 -10.92
N ALA A 156 -7.33 2.07 -10.24
CA ALA A 156 -8.65 2.37 -10.77
C ALA A 156 -8.81 3.87 -11.09
N GLU A 157 -8.29 4.31 -12.24
CA GLU A 157 -8.68 5.56 -12.91
C GLU A 157 -9.12 5.21 -14.35
N ASN A 158 -10.03 5.98 -14.94
CA ASN A 158 -10.43 5.76 -16.34
C ASN A 158 -9.32 6.28 -17.29
N GLY A 159 -8.49 5.37 -17.82
CA GLY A 159 -7.34 5.72 -18.64
C GLY A 159 -7.62 6.53 -19.90
N ASP A 160 -8.71 6.24 -20.60
CA ASP A 160 -9.13 6.99 -21.78
C ASP A 160 -9.51 8.43 -21.42
N ALA A 161 -10.30 8.60 -20.36
CA ALA A 161 -10.73 9.92 -19.91
C ALA A 161 -9.57 10.73 -19.30
N VAL A 162 -8.60 10.06 -18.65
CA VAL A 162 -7.36 10.71 -18.18
C VAL A 162 -6.53 11.22 -19.34
N GLU A 163 -6.32 10.43 -20.39
CA GLU A 163 -5.59 10.87 -21.59
C GLU A 163 -6.26 12.08 -22.26
N GLU A 164 -7.59 12.03 -22.43
CA GLU A 164 -8.37 13.16 -22.95
C GLU A 164 -8.24 14.40 -22.05
N GLY A 165 -8.36 14.23 -20.74
CA GLY A 165 -8.18 15.30 -19.76
C GLY A 165 -6.79 15.92 -19.81
N GLN A 166 -5.75 15.11 -19.99
CA GLN A 166 -4.36 15.58 -20.14
C GLN A 166 -4.21 16.42 -21.40
N ASN A 167 -4.71 15.94 -22.54
CA ASN A 167 -4.67 16.68 -23.81
C ASN A 167 -5.45 18.00 -23.71
N ARG A 168 -6.61 17.98 -23.06
CA ARG A 168 -7.42 19.18 -22.82
C ARG A 168 -6.68 20.23 -21.99
N MET A 169 -5.99 19.84 -20.91
CA MET A 169 -5.22 20.80 -20.09
C MET A 169 -4.11 21.46 -20.89
N ILE A 170 -3.38 20.68 -21.70
CA ILE A 170 -2.31 21.21 -22.56
C ILE A 170 -2.86 22.16 -23.63
N GLN A 171 -4.00 21.84 -24.25
CA GLN A 171 -4.66 22.73 -25.23
C GLN A 171 -5.11 24.06 -24.61
N LEU A 172 -5.42 24.07 -23.31
CA LEU A 172 -5.73 25.29 -22.55
C LEU A 172 -4.47 26.06 -22.10
N GLY A 173 -3.27 25.58 -22.44
CA GLY A 173 -2.00 26.18 -22.01
C GLY A 173 -1.61 25.87 -20.57
N ILE A 174 -2.30 24.93 -19.91
CA ILE A 174 -2.03 24.51 -18.53
C ILE A 174 -0.98 23.40 -18.58
N THR A 175 0.28 23.77 -18.31
CA THR A 175 1.43 22.86 -18.38
C THR A 175 2.08 22.59 -17.03
N GLY A 176 1.69 23.31 -15.98
CA GLY A 176 2.20 23.16 -14.62
C GLY A 176 1.59 21.98 -13.86
N PRO A 177 2.12 21.66 -12.65
CA PRO A 177 1.67 20.55 -11.81
C PRO A 177 0.16 20.51 -11.56
N GLU A 178 -0.52 21.66 -11.49
CA GLU A 178 -1.97 21.78 -11.35
C GLU A 178 -2.74 21.13 -12.51
N GLY A 179 -2.17 21.12 -13.72
CA GLY A 179 -2.73 20.42 -14.87
C GLY A 179 -2.84 18.92 -14.64
N HIS A 180 -1.97 18.34 -13.81
CA HIS A 180 -2.03 16.92 -13.45
C HIS A 180 -3.32 16.61 -12.69
N SER A 181 -3.61 17.34 -11.61
CA SER A 181 -4.84 17.14 -10.82
C SER A 181 -6.10 17.45 -11.64
N LEU A 182 -6.08 18.52 -12.44
CA LEU A 182 -7.20 18.92 -13.29
C LEU A 182 -7.49 17.92 -14.42
N SER A 183 -6.47 17.21 -14.92
CA SER A 183 -6.64 16.21 -15.99
C SER A 183 -7.40 14.95 -15.56
N ARG A 184 -7.55 14.72 -14.25
CA ARG A 184 -8.07 13.46 -13.69
C ARG A 184 -8.94 13.70 -12.44
N PRO A 185 -10.09 14.35 -12.58
CA PRO A 185 -10.98 14.61 -11.45
C PRO A 185 -11.43 13.32 -10.77
N SER A 186 -11.83 13.41 -9.49
CA SER A 186 -12.14 12.24 -8.64
C SER A 186 -13.19 11.31 -9.22
N MET A 187 -14.14 11.84 -9.99
CA MET A 187 -15.15 11.04 -10.69
C MET A 187 -14.55 9.96 -11.61
N LEU A 188 -13.35 10.16 -12.18
CA LEU A 188 -12.69 9.16 -13.02
C LEU A 188 -12.13 8.00 -12.21
N GLU A 189 -11.72 8.25 -10.97
CA GLU A 189 -11.33 7.21 -10.00
C GLU A 189 -12.57 6.42 -9.54
N GLY A 190 -13.67 7.14 -9.26
CA GLY A 190 -14.96 6.54 -8.92
C GLY A 190 -15.52 5.64 -10.01
N GLU A 191 -15.54 6.10 -11.27
CA GLU A 191 -16.00 5.30 -12.42
C GLU A 191 -15.24 3.99 -12.53
N ALA A 192 -13.91 4.05 -12.59
CA ALA A 192 -13.07 2.88 -12.75
C ALA A 192 -13.18 1.93 -11.55
N THR A 193 -13.27 2.47 -10.33
CA THR A 193 -13.49 1.68 -9.11
C THR A 193 -14.80 0.92 -9.20
N GLY A 194 -15.89 1.62 -9.55
CA GLY A 194 -17.20 1.01 -9.74
C GLY A 194 -17.22 -0.04 -10.85
N ARG A 195 -16.51 0.19 -11.96
CA ARG A 195 -16.40 -0.77 -13.07
C ARG A 195 -15.65 -2.02 -12.65
N ALA A 196 -14.47 -1.90 -12.04
CA ALA A 196 -13.70 -3.03 -11.52
C ALA A 196 -14.51 -3.88 -10.52
N ILE A 197 -15.23 -3.23 -9.61
CA ILE A 197 -16.11 -3.90 -8.64
C ILE A 197 -17.17 -4.75 -9.34
N ARG A 198 -17.83 -4.21 -10.37
CA ARG A 198 -18.86 -4.93 -11.14
C ARG A 198 -18.27 -6.11 -11.91
N LEU A 199 -17.08 -5.96 -12.51
CA LEU A 199 -16.38 -7.05 -13.19
C LEU A 199 -15.94 -8.15 -12.21
N ALA A 200 -15.42 -7.79 -11.03
CA ALA A 200 -15.07 -8.76 -9.99
C ALA A 200 -16.31 -9.50 -9.47
N LYS A 201 -17.45 -8.81 -9.33
CA LYS A 201 -18.73 -9.42 -8.95
C LYS A 201 -19.20 -10.41 -10.01
N PHE A 202 -19.10 -10.04 -11.28
CA PHE A 202 -19.46 -10.91 -12.41
C PHE A 202 -18.64 -12.21 -12.42
N VAL A 203 -17.35 -12.14 -12.12
CA VAL A 203 -16.46 -13.31 -12.01
C VAL A 203 -16.64 -14.07 -10.68
N ASN A 204 -17.22 -13.43 -9.66
CA ASN A 204 -17.30 -13.91 -8.28
C ASN A 204 -15.90 -14.16 -7.67
N THR A 205 -15.06 -13.12 -7.68
CA THR A 205 -13.72 -13.09 -7.07
C THR A 205 -13.60 -11.90 -6.12
N PRO A 206 -12.78 -11.95 -5.04
CA PRO A 206 -12.51 -10.76 -4.24
C PRO A 206 -11.79 -9.70 -5.07
N LEU A 207 -11.87 -8.43 -4.66
CA LEU A 207 -11.17 -7.33 -5.32
C LEU A 207 -10.44 -6.48 -4.31
N TYR A 208 -9.24 -6.03 -4.66
CA TYR A 208 -8.47 -5.07 -3.90
C TYR A 208 -8.27 -3.78 -4.71
N VAL A 209 -8.82 -2.67 -4.23
CA VAL A 209 -8.63 -1.34 -4.82
C VAL A 209 -7.49 -0.67 -4.08
N VAL A 210 -6.34 -0.54 -4.75
CA VAL A 210 -5.15 0.13 -4.21
C VAL A 210 -5.34 1.64 -4.17
N HIS A 211 -4.53 2.34 -3.36
CA HIS A 211 -4.40 3.80 -3.30
C HIS A 211 -5.72 4.56 -3.57
N VAL A 212 -6.72 4.32 -2.72
CA VAL A 212 -8.02 5.01 -2.73
C VAL A 212 -7.80 6.45 -2.23
N MET A 213 -7.97 7.42 -3.12
CA MET A 213 -7.68 8.83 -2.88
C MET A 213 -8.95 9.69 -2.79
N SER A 214 -10.11 9.19 -3.23
CA SER A 214 -11.33 10.00 -3.32
C SER A 214 -12.60 9.45 -2.67
N ILE A 215 -13.55 10.36 -2.41
CA ILE A 215 -14.90 10.05 -1.94
C ILE A 215 -15.65 9.24 -3.00
N ASP A 216 -15.51 9.60 -4.28
CA ASP A 216 -16.17 8.88 -5.38
C ASP A 216 -15.79 7.39 -5.41
N ALA A 217 -14.50 7.06 -5.25
CA ALA A 217 -14.03 5.68 -5.16
C ALA A 217 -14.45 5.00 -3.84
N LEU A 218 -14.35 5.72 -2.72
CA LEU A 218 -14.83 5.25 -1.42
C LEU A 218 -16.32 4.87 -1.45
N ASP A 219 -17.16 5.66 -2.09
CA ASP A 219 -18.60 5.43 -2.16
C ASP A 219 -18.93 4.14 -2.92
N GLU A 220 -18.21 3.85 -4.00
CA GLU A 220 -18.34 2.58 -4.73
C GLU A 220 -17.92 1.39 -3.87
N ILE A 221 -16.80 1.49 -3.15
CA ILE A 221 -16.33 0.45 -2.22
C ILE A 221 -17.35 0.23 -1.09
N SER A 222 -17.86 1.32 -0.52
CA SER A 222 -18.87 1.31 0.53
C SER A 222 -20.14 0.58 0.07
N ARG A 223 -20.68 0.94 -1.10
CA ARG A 223 -21.84 0.26 -1.71
C ARG A 223 -21.59 -1.23 -1.93
N ALA A 224 -20.45 -1.60 -2.48
CA ALA A 224 -20.10 -2.99 -2.76
C ALA A 224 -20.05 -3.82 -1.47
N ARG A 225 -19.35 -3.32 -0.45
CA ARG A 225 -19.23 -3.98 0.86
C ARG A 225 -20.58 -4.08 1.58
N HIS A 226 -21.40 -3.03 1.52
CA HIS A 226 -22.76 -3.05 2.07
C HIS A 226 -23.63 -4.13 1.42
N SER A 227 -23.42 -4.41 0.13
CA SER A 227 -24.10 -5.50 -0.60
C SER A 227 -23.52 -6.91 -0.33
N GLY A 228 -22.54 -7.03 0.56
CA GLY A 228 -21.88 -8.29 0.90
C GLY A 228 -20.74 -8.69 -0.04
N GLN A 229 -20.35 -7.84 -1.00
CA GLN A 229 -19.23 -8.14 -1.89
C GLN A 229 -17.89 -8.02 -1.14
N ARG A 230 -16.95 -8.90 -1.47
CA ARG A 230 -15.60 -8.95 -0.90
C ARG A 230 -14.68 -7.95 -1.60
N VAL A 231 -14.85 -6.68 -1.30
CA VAL A 231 -14.00 -5.59 -1.79
C VAL A 231 -13.14 -5.05 -0.65
N ILE A 232 -11.85 -4.93 -0.92
CA ILE A 232 -10.86 -4.31 -0.07
C ILE A 232 -10.52 -2.95 -0.66
N GLY A 233 -10.48 -1.90 0.16
CA GLY A 233 -9.98 -0.59 -0.19
C GLY A 233 -8.78 -0.22 0.68
N GLU A 234 -7.74 0.30 0.04
CA GLU A 234 -6.49 0.74 0.64
C GLU A 234 -6.28 2.24 0.38
N PRO A 235 -6.55 3.11 1.36
CA PRO A 235 -5.99 4.46 1.34
C PRO A 235 -4.47 4.44 1.57
N VAL A 236 -3.80 5.51 1.17
CA VAL A 236 -2.37 5.73 1.42
C VAL A 236 -2.15 6.86 2.42
N ALA A 237 -0.98 6.86 3.07
CA ALA A 237 -0.62 7.86 4.08
C ALA A 237 -0.80 9.30 3.59
N SER A 238 -0.42 9.57 2.34
CA SER A 238 -0.58 10.88 1.70
C SER A 238 -2.06 11.27 1.57
N GLY A 239 -2.93 10.36 1.10
CA GLY A 239 -4.38 10.58 1.01
C GLY A 239 -5.10 10.72 2.35
N LEU A 240 -4.52 10.20 3.45
CA LEU A 240 -5.05 10.40 4.80
C LEU A 240 -4.61 11.70 5.44
N ALA A 241 -3.52 12.30 4.98
CA ALA A 241 -2.87 13.40 5.70
C ALA A 241 -2.89 14.71 4.91
N LEU A 242 -2.66 14.63 3.60
CA LEU A 242 -2.46 15.77 2.70
C LEU A 242 -3.73 16.04 1.88
N ASP A 243 -3.78 17.24 1.31
CA ASP A 243 -4.71 17.66 0.27
C ASP A 243 -3.91 18.26 -0.90
N ASP A 244 -4.60 18.61 -1.98
CA ASP A 244 -3.98 19.11 -3.22
C ASP A 244 -3.50 20.57 -3.14
N SER A 245 -3.66 21.25 -2.00
CA SER A 245 -3.34 22.69 -1.88
C SER A 245 -1.90 23.03 -2.31
N LYS A 246 -0.95 22.13 -2.03
CA LYS A 246 0.46 22.30 -2.40
C LYS A 246 0.74 22.13 -3.89
N THR A 247 -0.12 21.45 -4.63
CA THR A 247 -0.01 21.37 -6.10
C THR A 247 -0.25 22.73 -6.76
N TRP A 248 -0.87 23.68 -6.07
CA TRP A 248 -1.12 25.05 -6.52
C TRP A 248 -0.05 26.06 -6.07
N ASP A 249 1.05 25.61 -5.46
CA ASP A 249 2.13 26.49 -5.04
C ASP A 249 2.80 27.16 -6.27
N PRO A 250 3.06 28.48 -6.25
CA PRO A 250 3.69 29.17 -7.38
C PRO A 250 5.13 28.70 -7.64
N ASP A 251 5.82 28.10 -6.66
CA ASP A 251 7.10 27.45 -6.88
C ASP A 251 6.90 26.04 -7.45
N PHE A 252 7.27 25.85 -8.73
CA PHE A 252 7.22 24.55 -9.41
C PHE A 252 7.89 23.43 -8.59
N LYS A 253 9.05 23.70 -7.96
CA LYS A 253 9.78 22.68 -7.21
C LYS A 253 8.98 22.24 -5.98
N ILE A 254 8.19 23.13 -5.37
CA ILE A 254 7.29 22.77 -4.27
C ILE A 254 6.11 21.98 -4.82
N ALA A 255 5.41 22.50 -5.83
CA ALA A 255 4.21 21.87 -6.38
C ALA A 255 4.46 20.47 -6.95
N ALA A 256 5.57 20.27 -7.66
CA ALA A 256 5.91 19.00 -8.30
C ALA A 256 6.19 17.86 -7.30
N GLN A 257 6.54 18.16 -6.05
CA GLN A 257 6.76 17.14 -5.00
C GLN A 257 5.50 16.31 -4.73
N TYR A 258 4.32 16.90 -4.93
CA TYR A 258 3.02 16.33 -4.57
C TYR A 258 2.36 15.56 -5.73
N ILE A 259 3.05 15.44 -6.88
CA ILE A 259 2.51 14.77 -8.07
C ILE A 259 2.57 13.24 -7.93
N MET A 260 1.40 12.62 -7.88
CA MET A 260 1.17 11.16 -7.85
C MET A 260 -0.16 10.80 -8.54
N SER A 261 -0.42 9.50 -8.76
CA SER A 261 -1.59 8.99 -9.47
C SER A 261 -2.27 7.85 -8.67
N PRO A 262 -3.54 7.96 -8.27
CA PRO A 262 -4.41 9.14 -8.38
C PRO A 262 -3.85 10.33 -7.60
N PRO A 263 -4.18 11.58 -7.95
CA PRO A 263 -3.62 12.75 -7.30
C PRO A 263 -4.19 12.93 -5.89
N LEU A 264 -3.48 13.71 -5.08
CA LEU A 264 -4.07 14.32 -3.88
C LEU A 264 -5.34 15.08 -4.28
N ARG A 265 -6.32 15.07 -3.39
CA ARG A 265 -7.64 15.66 -3.63
C ARG A 265 -7.85 16.92 -2.79
N PRO A 266 -8.79 17.78 -3.17
CA PRO A 266 -9.20 18.91 -2.33
C PRO A 266 -9.62 18.48 -0.92
N ALA A 267 -9.63 19.46 -0.01
CA ALA A 267 -10.06 19.25 1.37
C ALA A 267 -11.46 18.58 1.47
N GLY A 268 -11.67 17.77 2.50
CA GLY A 268 -12.87 16.95 2.69
C GLY A 268 -12.66 15.48 2.32
N HIS A 269 -11.83 15.20 1.30
CA HIS A 269 -11.54 13.82 0.89
C HIS A 269 -10.76 13.05 1.95
N LYS A 270 -9.71 13.65 2.52
CA LYS A 270 -8.90 13.00 3.56
C LYS A 270 -9.72 12.68 4.81
N GLU A 271 -10.62 13.57 5.23
CA GLU A 271 -11.52 13.34 6.38
C GLU A 271 -12.46 12.17 6.12
N ALA A 272 -13.00 12.05 4.90
CA ALA A 272 -13.84 10.93 4.49
C ALA A 272 -13.08 9.60 4.50
N LEU A 273 -11.85 9.57 3.96
CA LEU A 273 -11.00 8.37 3.98
C LEU A 273 -10.63 7.96 5.41
N GLN A 274 -10.33 8.92 6.28
CA GLN A 274 -10.08 8.67 7.71
C GLN A 274 -11.32 8.07 8.40
N ALA A 275 -12.52 8.62 8.15
CA ALA A 275 -13.77 8.09 8.70
C ALA A 275 -14.08 6.68 8.17
N ALA A 276 -13.81 6.41 6.90
CA ALA A 276 -13.97 5.10 6.28
C ALA A 276 -12.99 4.06 6.83
N LEU A 277 -11.75 4.45 7.13
CA LEU A 277 -10.77 3.59 7.77
C LEU A 277 -11.15 3.27 9.24
N SER A 278 -11.66 4.27 9.96
CA SER A 278 -12.15 4.12 11.33
C SER A 278 -13.34 3.16 11.41
N SER A 279 -14.31 3.28 10.49
CA SER A 279 -15.48 2.41 10.42
C SER A 279 -15.20 1.02 9.80
N GLY A 280 -14.02 0.79 9.24
CA GLY A 280 -13.65 -0.47 8.59
C GLY A 280 -14.20 -0.67 7.17
N ILE A 281 -14.75 0.39 6.56
CA ILE A 281 -15.08 0.42 5.13
C ILE A 281 -13.80 0.32 4.29
N LEU A 282 -12.73 0.97 4.73
CA LEU A 282 -11.36 0.76 4.25
C LEU A 282 -10.58 -0.08 5.27
N GLN A 283 -9.71 -0.99 4.80
CA GLN A 283 -9.22 -2.08 5.66
C GLN A 283 -7.83 -1.84 6.24
N LEU A 284 -6.95 -1.20 5.47
CA LEU A 284 -5.55 -1.00 5.81
C LEU A 284 -5.02 0.30 5.22
N VAL A 285 -3.80 0.69 5.60
CA VAL A 285 -3.12 1.88 5.07
C VAL A 285 -1.76 1.50 4.50
N ALA A 286 -1.49 1.94 3.27
CA ALA A 286 -0.20 1.81 2.59
C ALA A 286 0.45 3.19 2.36
N THR A 287 1.46 3.25 1.49
CA THR A 287 2.25 4.46 1.19
C THR A 287 2.22 4.80 -0.29
N ASP A 288 2.21 3.78 -1.15
CA ASP A 288 2.54 3.93 -2.57
C ASP A 288 3.89 4.65 -2.73
N HIS A 289 4.87 4.22 -1.93
CA HIS A 289 6.18 4.83 -1.87
C HIS A 289 6.91 4.68 -3.21
N ALA A 290 7.03 5.79 -3.93
CA ALA A 290 7.68 5.91 -5.23
C ALA A 290 8.41 7.26 -5.31
N PRO A 291 9.53 7.42 -4.57
CA PRO A 291 10.16 8.72 -4.42
C PRO A 291 11.03 9.09 -5.62
N PHE A 292 10.87 10.32 -6.11
CA PHE A 292 11.72 10.90 -7.16
C PHE A 292 12.31 12.22 -6.68
N ASN A 293 13.61 12.40 -6.88
CA ASN A 293 14.32 13.62 -6.53
C ASN A 293 13.76 14.84 -7.27
N SER A 294 13.96 16.03 -6.70
CA SER A 294 13.50 17.28 -7.30
C SER A 294 14.08 17.52 -8.71
N THR A 295 15.28 17.02 -8.99
CA THR A 295 15.90 17.04 -10.32
C THR A 295 15.19 16.13 -11.32
N GLN A 296 14.69 14.97 -10.88
CA GLN A 296 13.89 14.06 -11.72
C GLN A 296 12.50 14.67 -11.97
N LYS A 297 11.87 15.24 -10.93
CA LYS A 297 10.59 15.97 -11.05
C LYS A 297 10.70 17.16 -12.01
N ALA A 298 11.84 17.85 -12.04
CA ALA A 298 12.09 18.99 -12.92
C ALA A 298 12.08 18.68 -14.42
N LEU A 299 12.15 17.40 -14.82
CA LEU A 299 12.00 17.00 -16.23
C LEU A 299 10.65 17.45 -16.81
N GLY A 300 9.60 17.50 -15.99
CA GLY A 300 8.27 17.96 -16.40
C GLY A 300 8.00 19.44 -16.14
N LYS A 301 9.03 20.29 -16.00
CA LYS A 301 8.88 21.73 -15.71
C LYS A 301 7.96 22.47 -16.69
N HIS A 302 7.90 22.01 -17.93
CA HIS A 302 7.12 22.62 -19.00
C HIS A 302 6.00 21.71 -19.52
N ASP A 303 5.81 20.54 -18.91
CA ASP A 303 4.78 19.58 -19.25
C ASP A 303 4.56 18.62 -18.07
N PHE A 304 3.47 18.81 -17.33
CA PHE A 304 3.16 18.00 -16.16
C PHE A 304 3.05 16.50 -16.46
N ARG A 305 2.74 16.11 -17.72
CA ARG A 305 2.60 14.71 -18.12
C ARG A 305 3.92 13.95 -18.03
N VAL A 306 5.04 14.67 -18.04
CA VAL A 306 6.40 14.11 -17.98
C VAL A 306 6.96 14.11 -16.55
N ILE A 307 6.26 14.72 -15.58
CA ILE A 307 6.66 14.65 -14.17
C ILE A 307 6.54 13.18 -13.71
N PRO A 308 7.62 12.54 -13.22
CA PRO A 308 7.51 11.20 -12.66
C PRO A 308 6.56 11.21 -11.45
N ASN A 309 5.64 10.25 -11.41
CA ASN A 309 4.55 10.21 -10.45
C ASN A 309 4.96 9.42 -9.20
N GLY A 310 4.71 9.99 -8.01
CA GLY A 310 5.00 9.31 -6.75
C GLY A 310 5.51 10.26 -5.66
N VAL A 311 5.34 9.83 -4.41
CA VAL A 311 5.69 10.59 -3.19
C VAL A 311 6.39 9.68 -2.17
N ASN A 312 7.00 10.26 -1.14
CA ASN A 312 7.52 9.51 0.01
C ASN A 312 6.42 9.15 1.02
N GLY A 313 6.71 8.21 1.93
CA GLY A 313 5.75 7.79 2.96
C GLY A 313 6.12 6.54 3.74
N ILE A 314 7.08 5.74 3.24
CA ILE A 314 7.54 4.46 3.83
C ILE A 314 7.96 4.59 5.31
N GLU A 315 8.69 5.66 5.62
CA GLU A 315 9.20 5.96 6.96
C GLU A 315 8.15 6.69 7.81
N GLU A 316 7.33 7.52 7.17
CA GLU A 316 6.41 8.41 7.87
C GLU A 316 5.06 7.75 8.22
N ARG A 317 4.62 6.73 7.46
CA ARG A 317 3.26 6.18 7.57
C ARG A 317 2.84 5.85 8.98
N MET A 318 3.71 5.20 9.75
CA MET A 318 3.37 4.76 11.10
C MET A 318 3.18 5.94 12.06
N HIS A 319 3.99 6.98 11.89
CA HIS A 319 3.88 8.22 12.64
C HIS A 319 2.63 9.01 12.22
N ILE A 320 2.37 9.11 10.91
CA ILE A 320 1.18 9.76 10.33
C ILE A 320 -0.10 9.13 10.84
N VAL A 321 -0.23 7.80 10.72
CA VAL A 321 -1.46 7.11 11.13
C VAL A 321 -1.61 7.17 12.65
N TRP A 322 -0.53 7.11 13.43
CA TRP A 322 -0.62 7.24 14.88
C TRP A 322 -1.14 8.63 15.27
N ASP A 323 -0.52 9.69 14.75
CA ASP A 323 -0.87 11.05 15.14
C ASP A 323 -2.25 11.47 14.62
N THR A 324 -2.50 11.30 13.32
CA THR A 324 -3.73 11.78 12.69
C THR A 324 -4.97 10.97 13.07
N MET A 325 -4.80 9.69 13.48
CA MET A 325 -5.93 8.79 13.77
C MET A 325 -6.03 8.35 15.22
N VAL A 326 -4.91 8.00 15.88
CA VAL A 326 -4.96 7.56 17.29
C VAL A 326 -4.99 8.76 18.24
N ASN A 327 -4.07 9.72 18.09
CA ASN A 327 -4.04 10.88 18.99
C ASN A 327 -5.29 11.77 18.86
N SER A 328 -5.89 11.81 17.66
CA SER A 328 -7.15 12.50 17.41
C SER A 328 -8.40 11.78 17.94
N GLY A 329 -8.25 10.52 18.39
CA GLY A 329 -9.35 9.70 18.92
C GLY A 329 -10.24 9.06 17.84
N LYS A 330 -9.86 9.12 16.56
CA LYS A 330 -10.63 8.52 15.46
C LYS A 330 -10.55 6.99 15.46
N ILE A 331 -9.44 6.41 15.90
CA ILE A 331 -9.25 4.95 16.01
C ILE A 331 -8.55 4.60 17.31
N SER A 332 -8.74 3.37 17.79
CA SER A 332 -8.02 2.85 18.95
C SER A 332 -6.58 2.42 18.60
N PRO A 333 -5.68 2.24 19.59
CA PRO A 333 -4.39 1.58 19.34
C PRO A 333 -4.52 0.17 18.76
N MET A 334 -5.62 -0.54 19.02
CA MET A 334 -5.86 -1.86 18.42
C MET A 334 -6.24 -1.74 16.94
N ASP A 335 -7.00 -0.72 16.57
CA ASP A 335 -7.28 -0.40 15.17
C ASP A 335 -6.01 0.02 14.43
N TYR A 336 -5.12 0.77 15.08
CA TYR A 336 -3.79 1.07 14.55
C TYR A 336 -3.02 -0.21 14.19
N VAL A 337 -3.00 -1.22 15.08
CA VAL A 337 -2.44 -2.56 14.76
C VAL A 337 -3.13 -3.16 13.54
N ARG A 338 -4.46 -3.18 13.54
CA ARG A 338 -5.26 -3.78 12.47
C ARG A 338 -4.93 -3.17 11.12
N VAL A 339 -4.99 -1.85 10.99
CA VAL A 339 -4.90 -1.15 9.69
C VAL A 339 -3.46 -1.03 9.18
N THR A 340 -2.47 -1.11 10.05
CA THR A 340 -1.05 -1.00 9.64
C THR A 340 -0.40 -2.36 9.43
N SER A 341 -1.07 -3.47 9.82
CA SER A 341 -0.46 -4.80 9.78
C SER A 341 -1.39 -5.98 9.66
N ALA A 342 -2.22 -6.26 10.67
CA ALA A 342 -2.92 -7.53 10.78
C ALA A 342 -3.93 -7.73 9.64
N ALA A 343 -4.54 -6.66 9.14
CA ALA A 343 -5.40 -6.70 7.96
C ALA A 343 -4.61 -7.13 6.71
N CYS A 344 -3.48 -6.48 6.44
CA CYS A 344 -2.58 -6.82 5.32
C CYS A 344 -2.11 -8.28 5.40
N ALA A 345 -1.60 -8.70 6.57
CA ALA A 345 -1.14 -10.07 6.79
C ALA A 345 -2.24 -11.13 6.57
N LYS A 346 -3.50 -10.81 6.92
CA LYS A 346 -4.65 -11.71 6.66
C LYS A 346 -5.04 -11.73 5.18
N ILE A 347 -5.10 -10.57 4.53
CA ILE A 347 -5.47 -10.44 3.12
C ILE A 347 -4.49 -11.23 2.24
N PHE A 348 -3.19 -11.09 2.48
CA PHE A 348 -2.13 -11.77 1.73
C PHE A 348 -1.66 -13.08 2.38
N ASN A 349 -2.45 -13.64 3.30
CA ASN A 349 -2.32 -15.00 3.81
C ASN A 349 -0.98 -15.37 4.47
N ILE A 350 -0.46 -14.46 5.29
CA ILE A 350 0.77 -14.62 6.08
C ILE A 350 0.55 -14.41 7.59
N TYR A 351 -0.70 -14.25 8.02
CA TYR A 351 -1.10 -14.25 9.43
C TYR A 351 -1.22 -15.70 9.97
N PRO A 352 -0.79 -16.01 11.21
CA PRO A 352 -0.21 -15.12 12.22
C PRO A 352 1.33 -15.11 12.20
N ARG A 353 2.00 -15.70 11.20
CA ARG A 353 3.47 -15.58 11.08
C ARG A 353 3.88 -14.11 11.13
N LYS A 354 3.10 -13.27 10.48
CA LYS A 354 3.22 -11.82 10.51
C LYS A 354 1.94 -11.14 10.98
N GLY A 355 2.04 -9.87 11.38
CA GLY A 355 0.93 -9.05 11.87
C GLY A 355 0.38 -9.49 13.23
N ALA A 356 1.16 -10.23 14.02
CA ALA A 356 0.75 -10.77 15.30
C ALA A 356 1.92 -10.83 16.30
N VAL A 357 1.58 -10.70 17.59
CA VAL A 357 2.51 -10.88 18.70
C VAL A 357 2.04 -12.09 19.48
N LEU A 358 2.36 -13.27 18.94
CA LEU A 358 1.96 -14.56 19.47
C LEU A 358 3.18 -15.50 19.47
N PRO A 359 3.22 -16.51 20.37
CA PRO A 359 4.23 -17.56 20.26
C PRO A 359 4.20 -18.20 18.85
N GLY A 360 5.37 -18.27 18.21
CA GLY A 360 5.52 -18.80 16.84
C GLY A 360 5.41 -17.76 15.72
N SER A 361 5.00 -16.52 16.00
CA SER A 361 5.10 -15.42 15.04
C SER A 361 6.56 -14.96 14.88
N ASP A 362 6.90 -14.40 13.72
CA ASP A 362 8.19 -13.76 13.51
C ASP A 362 8.34 -12.56 14.47
N ALA A 363 9.53 -12.40 15.04
CA ALA A 363 9.82 -11.34 15.99
C ALA A 363 10.11 -10.01 15.27
N ASP A 364 9.11 -9.49 14.56
CA ASP A 364 9.14 -8.12 14.04
C ASP A 364 8.18 -7.24 14.85
N ILE A 365 8.76 -6.34 15.65
CA ILE A 365 8.08 -5.68 16.76
C ILE A 365 8.61 -4.25 16.85
N ILE A 366 7.73 -3.26 16.98
CA ILE A 366 8.11 -1.90 17.36
C ILE A 366 7.83 -1.63 18.84
N ILE A 367 8.63 -0.73 19.42
CA ILE A 367 8.34 -0.04 20.68
C ILE A 367 8.00 1.41 20.33
N LEU A 368 6.72 1.76 20.49
CA LEU A 368 6.20 3.09 20.21
C LEU A 368 5.93 3.85 21.51
N ASN A 369 6.56 5.02 21.65
CA ASN A 369 6.32 5.94 22.76
C ASN A 369 5.25 6.98 22.38
N PRO A 370 4.02 6.91 22.94
CA PRO A 370 2.92 7.83 22.61
C PRO A 370 3.17 9.29 22.98
N ASN A 371 4.11 9.54 23.89
CA ASN A 371 4.32 10.86 24.47
C ASN A 371 5.52 11.58 23.84
N ALA A 372 6.40 10.83 23.18
CA ALA A 372 7.51 11.41 22.43
C ALA A 372 7.00 12.11 21.18
N THR A 373 7.70 13.18 20.79
CA THR A 373 7.45 13.94 19.58
C THR A 373 8.62 13.81 18.63
N THR A 374 8.36 13.80 17.33
CA THR A 374 9.37 13.85 16.28
C THR A 374 8.97 14.87 15.23
N THR A 375 9.96 15.50 14.59
CA THR A 375 9.72 16.44 13.49
C THR A 375 10.15 15.78 12.19
N ILE A 376 9.24 15.67 11.23
CA ILE A 376 9.55 15.11 9.92
C ILE A 376 10.38 16.13 9.13
N SER A 377 11.52 15.69 8.58
CA SER A 377 12.35 16.50 7.69
C SER A 377 13.14 15.64 6.71
N ALA A 378 13.26 16.09 5.46
CA ALA A 378 14.17 15.52 4.47
C ALA A 378 15.64 15.53 4.92
N LYS A 379 16.00 16.37 5.91
CA LYS A 379 17.36 16.39 6.46
C LYS A 379 17.65 15.23 7.42
N THR A 380 16.60 14.59 7.94
CA THR A 380 16.71 13.59 9.01
C THR A 380 16.06 12.25 8.67
N HIS A 381 15.30 12.17 7.57
CA HIS A 381 14.79 10.89 7.07
C HIS A 381 15.92 10.02 6.51
N HIS A 382 15.60 8.77 6.20
CA HIS A 382 16.54 7.76 5.72
C HIS A 382 16.30 7.39 4.25
N SER A 383 15.25 7.95 3.63
CA SER A 383 15.04 7.93 2.18
C SER A 383 16.14 8.72 1.46
N ARG A 384 16.44 8.35 0.21
CA ARG A 384 17.39 9.09 -0.64
C ARG A 384 16.81 10.34 -1.31
N ILE A 385 15.51 10.58 -1.17
CA ILE A 385 14.84 11.72 -1.78
C ILE A 385 15.25 13.04 -1.11
N ASP A 386 15.49 14.08 -1.90
CA ASP A 386 15.93 15.40 -1.42
C ASP A 386 14.82 16.30 -0.86
N THR A 387 13.60 15.78 -0.72
CA THR A 387 12.39 16.50 -0.28
C THR A 387 11.52 15.60 0.60
N ASN A 388 10.53 16.16 1.29
CA ASN A 388 9.56 15.37 2.05
C ASN A 388 8.18 16.03 1.96
N VAL A 389 7.16 15.29 1.51
CA VAL A 389 5.80 15.86 1.38
C VAL A 389 5.13 16.17 2.73
N TYR A 390 5.74 15.75 3.84
CA TYR A 390 5.34 16.05 5.22
C TYR A 390 6.35 16.96 5.95
N GLU A 391 7.18 17.71 5.22
CA GLU A 391 8.25 18.55 5.78
C GLU A 391 7.74 19.47 6.91
N GLY A 392 8.45 19.45 8.05
CA GLY A 392 8.19 20.33 9.19
C GLY A 392 7.05 19.89 10.10
N TRP A 393 6.36 18.79 9.80
CA TRP A 393 5.29 18.28 10.65
C TRP A 393 5.84 17.78 11.99
N ILE A 394 5.24 18.23 13.09
CA ILE A 394 5.57 17.76 14.44
C ILE A 394 4.55 16.69 14.81
N MET A 395 5.01 15.45 14.89
CA MET A 395 4.19 14.27 15.13
C MET A 395 4.32 13.83 16.58
N LYS A 396 3.22 13.48 17.23
CA LYS A 396 3.23 12.86 18.56
C LYS A 396 3.04 11.35 18.43
N GLY A 397 3.83 10.57 19.16
CA GLY A 397 3.89 9.12 19.00
C GLY A 397 5.06 8.72 18.14
N ASN A 398 6.22 8.50 18.76
CA ASN A 398 7.48 8.19 18.07
C ASN A 398 7.84 6.71 18.21
N ILE A 399 8.42 6.14 17.17
CA ILE A 399 8.95 4.77 17.19
C ILE A 399 10.38 4.83 17.70
N GLU A 400 10.59 4.29 18.91
CA GLU A 400 11.88 4.35 19.59
C GLU A 400 12.75 3.14 19.27
N VAL A 401 12.11 1.98 19.03
CA VAL A 401 12.80 0.73 18.71
C VAL A 401 12.04 0.00 17.61
N THR A 402 12.77 -0.51 16.62
CA THR A 402 12.26 -1.49 15.65
C THR A 402 13.09 -2.77 15.78
N VAL A 403 12.41 -3.87 15.99
CA VAL A 403 12.95 -5.23 15.94
C VAL A 403 12.50 -5.86 14.63
N SER A 404 13.44 -6.44 13.88
CA SER A 404 13.17 -7.19 12.66
C SER A 404 13.91 -8.53 12.73
N GLN A 405 13.19 -9.62 12.49
CA GLN A 405 13.67 -10.99 12.59
C GLN A 405 14.34 -11.29 13.95
N GLY A 406 13.85 -10.68 15.03
CA GLY A 406 14.42 -10.80 16.38
C GLY A 406 15.66 -9.94 16.66
N ASN A 407 16.11 -9.12 15.71
CA ASN A 407 17.25 -8.23 15.87
C ASN A 407 16.79 -6.78 16.03
N VAL A 408 17.38 -6.04 16.97
CA VAL A 408 17.15 -4.60 17.08
C VAL A 408 17.85 -3.89 15.92
N VAL A 409 17.06 -3.34 15.00
CA VAL A 409 17.56 -2.71 13.77
C VAL A 409 17.41 -1.19 13.79
N TRP A 410 16.58 -0.65 14.67
CA TRP A 410 16.46 0.78 14.95
C TRP A 410 16.39 0.96 16.46
N GLU A 411 17.26 1.78 17.04
CA GLU A 411 17.17 2.23 18.43
C GLU A 411 17.94 3.56 18.59
N LYS A 412 17.39 4.51 19.36
CA LYS A 412 18.08 5.77 19.73
C LYS A 412 18.65 6.54 18.52
N GLY A 413 17.88 6.63 17.43
CA GLY A 413 18.30 7.34 16.23
C GLY A 413 19.40 6.63 15.43
N THR A 414 19.73 5.38 15.77
CA THR A 414 20.76 4.60 15.08
C THR A 414 20.11 3.46 14.32
N LEU A 415 20.37 3.40 13.02
CA LEU A 415 19.92 2.34 12.13
C LEU A 415 21.02 1.28 11.97
N ASN A 416 20.74 0.05 12.39
CA ASN A 416 21.65 -1.10 12.36
C ASN A 416 21.12 -2.16 11.38
N VAL A 417 21.24 -1.88 10.08
CA VAL A 417 20.74 -2.76 9.00
C VAL A 417 21.89 -3.18 8.08
N HIS A 418 21.78 -4.36 7.47
CA HIS A 418 22.77 -4.89 6.56
C HIS A 418 22.11 -5.38 5.27
N ARG A 419 22.78 -5.12 4.13
CA ARG A 419 22.38 -5.62 2.81
C ARG A 419 22.30 -7.15 2.81
N GLY A 420 21.32 -7.70 2.12
CA GLY A 420 21.08 -9.14 2.00
C GLY A 420 20.58 -9.84 3.26
N LYS A 421 20.11 -9.11 4.28
CA LYS A 421 19.48 -9.69 5.48
C LYS A 421 17.97 -9.85 5.36
N GLY A 422 17.35 -9.21 4.37
CA GLY A 422 15.93 -9.39 4.07
C GLY A 422 15.63 -10.83 3.65
N ARG A 423 14.43 -11.32 3.97
CA ARG A 423 13.97 -12.65 3.55
C ARG A 423 12.73 -12.51 2.69
N TYR A 424 12.73 -13.23 1.57
CA TYR A 424 11.53 -13.38 0.77
C TYR A 424 10.47 -14.19 1.53
N VAL A 425 9.26 -13.64 1.64
CA VAL A 425 8.13 -14.25 2.35
C VAL A 425 7.15 -14.83 1.33
N TYR A 426 7.09 -16.15 1.31
CA TYR A 426 6.17 -16.91 0.47
C TYR A 426 4.71 -16.71 0.93
N MET A 427 3.85 -16.18 0.06
CA MET A 427 2.44 -15.90 0.33
C MET A 427 1.54 -16.96 -0.30
N LYS A 428 0.85 -17.75 0.52
CA LYS A 428 0.04 -18.87 0.04
C LYS A 428 -1.25 -18.37 -0.63
N PRO A 429 -1.74 -19.03 -1.70
CA PRO A 429 -3.05 -18.73 -2.28
C PRO A 429 -4.20 -19.09 -1.32
N PHE A 430 -5.43 -18.76 -1.73
CA PHE A 430 -6.67 -19.04 -1.01
C PHE A 430 -6.67 -18.47 0.41
N SER A 431 -6.48 -17.16 0.53
CA SER A 431 -6.71 -16.46 1.80
C SER A 431 -8.19 -16.54 2.22
N TYR A 432 -8.51 -16.07 3.43
CA TYR A 432 -9.89 -16.05 3.95
C TYR A 432 -10.90 -15.36 3.02
N LEU A 433 -10.41 -14.52 2.09
CA LEU A 433 -11.22 -13.85 1.07
C LEU A 433 -11.86 -14.83 0.07
N PHE A 434 -11.39 -16.06 -0.03
CA PHE A 434 -11.90 -17.09 -0.95
C PHE A 434 -12.89 -18.05 -0.28
N ASP A 435 -12.98 -18.06 1.05
CA ASP A 435 -13.81 -19.02 1.80
C ASP A 435 -15.28 -18.94 1.40
N GLY A 436 -15.85 -20.02 0.86
CA GLY A 436 -17.27 -20.09 0.50
C GLY A 436 -17.66 -19.42 -0.84
N LEU A 437 -16.71 -18.96 -1.66
CA LEU A 437 -17.02 -18.48 -3.01
C LEU A 437 -17.56 -19.60 -3.91
N ASP A 438 -17.06 -20.81 -3.74
CA ASP A 438 -17.54 -22.04 -4.38
C ASP A 438 -19.03 -22.29 -4.14
N LYS A 439 -19.52 -22.03 -2.91
CA LYS A 439 -20.94 -22.13 -2.55
C LYS A 439 -21.77 -21.06 -3.26
N LEU A 440 -21.25 -19.84 -3.40
CA LEU A 440 -21.91 -18.77 -4.16
C LEU A 440 -21.99 -19.12 -5.65
N ASP A 441 -20.92 -19.71 -6.22
CA ASP A 441 -20.93 -20.20 -7.60
C ASP A 441 -21.97 -21.31 -7.80
N ALA A 442 -22.01 -22.30 -6.90
CA ALA A 442 -23.01 -23.37 -6.96
C ALA A 442 -24.44 -22.84 -6.85
N THR A 443 -24.67 -21.84 -5.99
CA THR A 443 -25.97 -21.17 -5.84
C THR A 443 -26.35 -20.41 -7.12
N TYR A 444 -25.41 -19.70 -7.73
CA TYR A 444 -25.64 -19.02 -8.99
C TYR A 444 -25.96 -20.00 -10.12
N LEU A 445 -25.17 -21.06 -10.29
CA LEU A 445 -25.38 -22.08 -11.32
C LEU A 445 -26.72 -22.80 -11.17
N THR A 446 -27.13 -23.12 -9.94
CA THR A 446 -28.44 -23.74 -9.67
C THR A 446 -29.61 -22.78 -9.85
N SER A 447 -29.37 -21.46 -9.76
CA SER A 447 -30.40 -20.46 -10.05
C SER A 447 -30.65 -20.24 -11.55
N LEU A 448 -29.78 -20.75 -12.43
CA LEU A 448 -29.90 -20.57 -13.87
C LEU A 448 -31.12 -21.32 -14.40
N ARG A 449 -32.04 -20.59 -15.04
CA ARG A 449 -33.20 -21.15 -15.75
C ARG A 449 -32.83 -21.50 -17.20
N ALA A 450 -31.71 -22.20 -17.40
CA ALA A 450 -31.14 -22.49 -18.70
C ALA A 450 -30.52 -23.91 -18.79
N PRO A 451 -30.48 -24.53 -19.99
CA PRO A 451 -31.09 -24.05 -21.22
C PRO A 451 -32.63 -24.08 -21.11
N VAL A 452 -33.28 -23.07 -21.68
CA VAL A 452 -34.74 -23.08 -21.81
C VAL A 452 -35.08 -24.09 -22.90
N HIS A 453 -35.80 -25.15 -22.55
CA HIS A 453 -36.38 -26.06 -23.54
C HIS A 453 -37.44 -25.29 -24.33
N ARG A 454 -37.11 -24.91 -25.58
CA ARG A 454 -38.04 -24.29 -26.52
C ARG A 454 -38.67 -25.40 -27.37
N ALA A 455 -39.99 -25.37 -27.55
CA ALA A 455 -40.66 -26.28 -28.46
C ALA A 455 -40.05 -26.13 -29.87
N ALA A 456 -39.81 -27.27 -30.53
CA ALA A 456 -39.21 -27.34 -31.86
C ALA A 456 -40.15 -26.79 -32.95
#